data_AF-A0A558CM95-F1
#
_entry.id   AF-A0A558CM95-F1
#
_cell.length_a   1.000
_cell.length_b   1.000
_cell.length_c   1.000
_cell.angle_alpha   90.00
_cell.angle_beta   90.00
_cell.angle_gamma   90.00
#
_symmetry.space_group_name_H-M   'P 1'
#
loop_
_entity.id
_entity.type
_entity.pdbx_description
1 polymer ?
#
loop_
_entity_poly.entity_id
_entity_poly.type
_entity_poly.pdbx_seq_one_letter_code
_entity_poly.pdbx_strand_id
1 'polypeptide(L)'
;MSMLALITVILLFSTTAGGRKQQRAERKLDELNRKLDTVMAHLGVSLPEPQFPEIEELLRQGKKIEAIKVYRERTGADLREAKDAVDRMSGAH
;
A
#
# COMPACT_ATOMS: atom_id res chain seq x y z
N MET A 1 33.88 15.97 5.06
CA MET A 1 34.29 14.60 4.72
C MET A 1 33.98 13.62 5.86
N SER A 2 34.43 13.86 7.09
CA SER A 2 34.18 12.95 8.23
C SER A 2 32.71 12.82 8.67
N MET A 3 31.92 13.89 8.58
CA MET A 3 30.49 13.87 8.93
C MET A 3 29.62 13.14 7.89
N LEU A 4 30.01 13.19 6.60
CA LEU A 4 29.32 12.47 5.53
C LEU A 4 29.54 10.95 5.64
N ALA A 5 30.73 10.52 6.06
CA ALA A 5 31.03 9.12 6.30
C ALA A 5 30.26 8.53 7.50
N LEU A 6 29.92 9.36 8.51
CA LEU A 6 29.14 8.92 9.66
C LEU A 6 27.66 8.68 9.26
N ILE A 7 27.11 9.57 8.44
CA ILE A 7 25.72 9.49 7.96
C ILE A 7 25.52 8.24 7.10
N THR A 8 26.47 7.91 6.22
CA THR A 8 26.38 6.70 5.39
C THR A 8 26.44 5.41 6.21
N VAL A 9 27.24 5.37 7.28
CA VAL A 9 27.32 4.22 8.19
C VAL A 9 26.02 4.05 9.00
N ILE A 10 25.43 5.14 9.47
CA ILE A 10 24.14 5.11 10.20
C ILE A 10 22.99 4.64 9.28
N LEU A 11 22.99 5.07 8.02
CA LEU A 11 22.01 4.62 7.02
C LEU A 11 22.18 3.12 6.69
N LEU A 12 23.42 2.61 6.64
CA LEU A 12 23.70 1.19 6.44
C LEU A 12 23.28 0.33 7.65
N PHE A 13 23.40 0.83 8.87
CA PHE A 13 23.00 0.11 10.09
C PHE A 13 21.48 -0.01 10.26
N SER A 14 20.71 0.93 9.72
CA SER A 14 19.25 0.95 9.85
C SER A 14 18.56 -0.19 9.10
N THR A 15 19.23 -0.85 8.15
CA THR A 15 18.63 -1.91 7.32
C THR A 15 18.67 -3.30 7.97
N THR A 16 19.40 -3.50 9.08
CA THR A 16 19.70 -4.86 9.59
C THR A 16 19.07 -5.25 10.93
N ALA A 17 18.32 -4.36 11.59
CA ALA A 17 17.78 -4.64 12.94
C ALA A 17 16.25 -4.78 13.07
N GLY A 18 15.47 -4.66 11.97
CA GLY A 18 14.00 -4.61 12.02
C GLY A 18 13.24 -5.93 11.75
N GLY A 19 13.89 -7.02 11.36
CA GLY A 19 13.24 -8.08 10.57
C GLY A 19 12.35 -9.13 11.28
N ARG A 20 12.30 -9.21 12.62
CA ARG A 20 11.62 -10.36 13.29
C ARG A 20 10.25 -10.08 13.89
N LYS A 21 9.97 -8.85 14.36
CA LYS A 21 8.65 -8.51 14.91
C LYS A 21 7.60 -8.34 13.82
N GLN A 22 8.01 -7.82 12.66
CA GLN A 22 7.13 -7.55 11.53
C GLN A 22 6.53 -8.83 10.94
N GLN A 23 7.34 -9.89 10.78
CA GLN A 23 6.89 -11.18 10.24
C GLN A 23 5.77 -11.84 11.05
N ARG A 24 5.64 -11.60 12.36
CA ARG A 24 4.55 -12.17 13.17
C ARG A 24 3.23 -11.45 12.95
N ALA A 25 3.28 -10.14 12.70
CA ALA A 25 2.07 -9.35 12.43
C ALA A 25 1.51 -9.70 11.04
N GLU A 26 2.38 -9.76 10.03
CA GLU A 26 2.02 -10.12 8.65
C GLU A 26 1.37 -11.51 8.59
N ARG A 27 1.97 -12.54 9.22
CA ARG A 27 1.38 -13.89 9.24
C ARG A 27 -0.01 -13.96 9.85
N LYS A 28 -0.28 -13.15 10.89
CA LYS A 28 -1.61 -13.11 11.53
C LYS A 28 -2.65 -12.46 10.61
N LEU A 29 -2.25 -11.43 9.86
CA LEU A 29 -3.11 -10.81 8.84
C LEU A 29 -3.44 -11.80 7.72
N ASP A 30 -2.45 -12.55 7.24
CA ASP A 30 -2.68 -13.58 6.20
C ASP A 30 -3.64 -14.67 6.68
N GLU A 31 -3.47 -15.16 7.92
CA GLU A 31 -4.37 -16.15 8.50
C GLU A 31 -5.79 -15.60 8.65
N LEU A 32 -5.93 -14.34 9.05
CA LEU A 32 -7.21 -13.66 9.20
C LEU A 32 -7.91 -13.49 7.85
N ASN A 33 -7.20 -13.00 6.84
CA ASN A 33 -7.72 -12.83 5.48
C ASN A 33 -8.22 -14.17 4.93
N ARG A 34 -7.45 -15.25 5.07
CA ARG A 34 -7.88 -16.59 4.63
C ARG A 34 -9.15 -17.08 5.33
N LYS A 35 -9.28 -16.83 6.64
CA LYS A 35 -10.51 -17.17 7.39
C LYS A 35 -11.69 -16.33 6.90
N LEU A 36 -11.47 -15.04 6.68
CA LEU A 36 -12.49 -14.13 6.17
C LEU A 36 -12.98 -14.58 4.80
N ASP A 37 -12.08 -14.93 3.88
CA ASP A 37 -12.42 -15.44 2.55
C ASP A 37 -13.31 -16.69 2.64
N THR A 38 -13.01 -17.60 3.58
CA THR A 38 -13.80 -18.82 3.81
C THR A 38 -15.21 -18.48 4.29
N VAL A 39 -15.34 -17.52 5.22
CA VAL A 39 -16.63 -17.07 5.75
C VAL A 39 -17.42 -16.33 4.68
N MET A 40 -16.78 -15.44 3.92
CA MET A 40 -17.40 -14.70 2.82
C MET A 40 -17.94 -15.64 1.74
N ALA A 41 -17.16 -16.65 1.35
CA ALA A 41 -17.58 -17.67 0.40
C ALA A 41 -18.78 -18.48 0.92
N HIS A 42 -18.77 -18.85 2.20
CA HIS A 42 -19.89 -19.57 2.82
C HIS A 42 -21.17 -18.71 2.89
N LEU A 43 -21.05 -17.41 3.14
CA LEU A 43 -22.17 -16.47 3.21
C LEU A 43 -22.63 -15.96 1.84
N GLY A 44 -21.86 -16.21 0.77
CA GLY A 44 -22.14 -15.68 -0.57
C GLY A 44 -22.01 -14.15 -0.67
N VAL A 45 -21.20 -13.54 0.20
CA VAL A 45 -21.03 -12.08 0.25
C VAL A 45 -19.78 -11.69 -0.54
N SER A 46 -19.97 -10.87 -1.56
CA SER A 46 -18.87 -10.16 -2.24
C SER A 46 -18.75 -8.77 -1.64
N LEU A 47 -17.56 -8.41 -1.17
CA LEU A 47 -17.27 -7.02 -0.80
C LEU A 47 -17.04 -6.24 -2.10
N PRO A 48 -17.82 -5.19 -2.38
CA PRO A 48 -17.53 -4.34 -3.51
C PRO A 48 -16.14 -3.72 -3.31
N GLU A 49 -15.36 -3.69 -4.40
CA GLU A 49 -14.08 -2.99 -4.41
C GLU A 49 -14.29 -1.54 -3.93
N PRO A 50 -13.42 -1.02 -3.05
CA PRO A 50 -13.51 0.37 -2.61
C PRO A 50 -13.52 1.31 -3.81
N GLN A 51 -14.66 1.99 -4.01
CA GLN A 51 -14.81 2.95 -5.09
C GLN A 51 -14.29 4.31 -4.66
N PHE A 52 -13.49 4.94 -5.50
CA PHE A 52 -12.97 6.29 -5.27
C PHE A 52 -13.33 7.19 -6.46
N PRO A 53 -14.59 7.67 -6.55
CA PRO A 53 -15.05 8.49 -7.69
C PRO A 53 -14.20 9.75 -7.91
N GLU A 54 -13.69 10.34 -6.83
CA GLU A 54 -12.78 11.49 -6.87
C GLU A 54 -11.43 11.16 -7.57
N ILE A 55 -10.92 9.94 -7.40
CA ILE A 55 -9.67 9.49 -8.03
C ILE A 55 -9.92 9.23 -9.52
N GLU A 56 -11.04 8.61 -9.88
CA GLU A 56 -11.43 8.41 -11.28
C GLU A 56 -11.57 9.73 -12.04
N GLU A 57 -12.19 10.74 -11.44
CA GLU A 57 -12.33 12.05 -12.04
C GLU A 57 -10.96 12.75 -12.20
N LEU A 58 -10.07 12.64 -11.20
CA LEU A 58 -8.70 13.15 -11.32
C LEU A 58 -7.92 12.45 -12.45
N LEU A 59 -8.08 11.14 -12.59
CA LEU A 59 -7.48 10.37 -13.68
C LEU A 59 -8.02 10.79 -15.05
N ARG A 60 -9.34 11.02 -15.17
CA ARG A 60 -9.97 11.53 -16.40
C ARG A 60 -9.47 12.92 -16.78
N GLN A 61 -9.11 13.74 -15.80
CA GLN A 61 -8.48 15.05 -16.00
C GLN A 61 -6.97 14.99 -16.25
N GLY A 62 -6.35 13.80 -16.27
CA GLY A 62 -4.90 13.63 -16.42
C GLY A 62 -4.09 13.97 -15.18
N LYS A 63 -4.74 14.20 -14.02
CA LYS A 63 -4.13 14.61 -12.75
C LYS A 63 -3.69 13.39 -11.92
N LYS A 64 -2.75 12.62 -12.47
CA LYS A 64 -2.31 11.34 -11.88
C LYS A 64 -1.60 11.49 -10.54
N ILE A 65 -0.83 12.55 -10.34
CA ILE A 65 -0.11 12.78 -9.08
C ILE A 65 -1.08 13.11 -7.95
N GLU A 66 -2.10 13.92 -8.23
CA GLU A 66 -3.18 14.23 -7.31
C GLU A 66 -4.01 12.97 -6.98
N ALA A 67 -4.30 12.13 -7.97
CA ALA A 67 -4.96 10.84 -7.76
C ALA A 67 -4.18 9.95 -6.78
N ILE A 68 -2.86 9.84 -6.94
CA ILE A 68 -1.97 9.09 -6.02
C ILE A 68 -2.00 9.70 -4.62
N LYS A 69 -1.96 11.03 -4.52
CA LYS A 69 -2.02 11.73 -3.22
C LYS A 69 -3.32 11.41 -2.48
N VAL A 70 -4.46 11.54 -3.17
CA VAL A 70 -5.79 11.26 -2.61
C VAL A 70 -5.90 9.80 -2.19
N TYR A 71 -5.40 8.86 -3.00
CA TYR A 71 -5.39 7.44 -2.64
C TYR A 71 -4.68 7.18 -1.30
N ARG A 72 -3.48 7.77 -1.11
CA ARG A 72 -2.72 7.64 0.14
C ARG A 72 -3.46 8.23 1.34
N GLU A 73 -4.08 9.39 1.16
CA GLU A 73 -4.84 10.06 2.22
C GLU A 73 -6.07 9.23 2.65
N ARG A 74 -6.72 8.54 1.72
CA ARG A 74 -7.93 7.74 2.00
C ARG A 74 -7.64 6.34 2.52
N THR A 75 -6.53 5.73 2.12
CA THR A 75 -6.23 4.33 2.44
C THR A 75 -5.10 4.16 3.47
N GLY A 76 -4.28 5.20 3.68
CA GLY A 76 -3.05 5.10 4.44
C GLY A 76 -1.93 4.34 3.71
N ALA A 77 -2.12 3.99 2.44
CA ALA A 77 -1.14 3.26 1.64
C ALA A 77 0.18 4.04 1.51
N ASP A 78 1.27 3.27 1.36
CA ASP A 78 2.55 3.89 1.04
C ASP A 78 2.56 4.44 -0.40
N LEU A 79 3.63 5.14 -0.78
CA LEU A 79 3.70 5.77 -2.10
C LEU A 79 3.72 4.74 -3.25
N ARG A 80 4.36 3.59 -3.04
CA ARG A 80 4.47 2.55 -4.05
C ARG A 80 3.12 1.88 -4.25
N GLU A 81 2.49 1.46 -3.17
CA GLU A 81 1.16 0.85 -3.17
C GLU A 81 0.13 1.77 -3.83
N ALA A 82 0.14 3.06 -3.48
CA ALA A 82 -0.77 4.04 -4.06
C ALA A 82 -0.55 4.26 -5.55
N LYS A 83 0.71 4.37 -5.99
CA LYS A 83 1.03 4.45 -7.42
C LYS A 83 0.52 3.22 -8.15
N ASP A 84 0.84 2.03 -7.64
CA ASP A 84 0.47 0.77 -8.29
C ASP A 84 -1.07 0.60 -8.34
N ALA A 85 -1.79 1.04 -7.32
CA ALA A 85 -3.26 1.05 -7.33
C ALA A 85 -3.84 2.02 -8.36
N VAL A 86 -3.32 3.26 -8.42
CA VAL A 86 -3.77 4.27 -9.37
C VAL A 86 -3.41 3.89 -10.82
N ASP A 87 -2.26 3.24 -11.04
CA ASP A 87 -1.88 2.70 -12.35
C ASP A 87 -2.92 1.68 -12.84
N ARG A 88 -3.31 0.73 -11.98
CA ARG A 88 -4.39 -0.24 -12.27
C ARG A 88 -5.72 0.45 -12.59
N MET A 89 -6.08 1.48 -11.83
CA MET A 89 -7.31 2.26 -12.08
C MET A 89 -7.29 3.01 -13.41
N SER A 90 -6.13 3.52 -13.81
CA SER A 90 -5.95 4.24 -15.09
C SER A 90 -5.89 3.31 -16.31
N GLY A 91 -5.83 1.99 -16.13
CA GLY A 91 -5.62 1.03 -17.20
C GLY A 91 -4.24 1.15 -17.87
N ALA A 92 -3.28 1.80 -17.21
CA ALA A 92 -1.93 1.96 -17.71
C ALA A 92 -1.09 0.76 -17.23
N HIS A 93 -0.87 -0.21 -18.12
CA HIS A 93 0.08 -1.30 -17.93
C HIS A 93 1.40 -1.01 -18.64
#